data_AF-A0A9D5D0Q9-F1
#
_entry.id   AF-A0A9D5D0Q9-F1
#
_cell.length_a   1.000
_cell.length_b   1.000
_cell.length_c   1.000
_cell.angle_alpha   90.00
_cell.angle_beta   90.00
_cell.angle_gamma   90.00
#
_symmetry.space_group_name_H-M   'P 1'
#
loop_
_entity.id
_entity.type
_entity.pdbx_description
1 polymer ?
#
loop_
_entity_poly.entity_id
_entity_poly.type
_entity_poly.pdbx_seq_one_letter_code
_entity_poly.pdbx_strand_id
1 'polypeptide(L)'
;MAKLRQPLSNPDTSPRSLKSKDWDNMSRWSEYLHGESSPATSGSWKHAGSELNPSSGNLQKGLQMEWVVQLSKVAEGLMTKMYRLNHILDKPDLPSNSYSDSFWQAGVFPNFPKICIFVSKKFPEHPNKLQLDRVDKFSLDAMHENAEGYLQNLEPWVMIPRKMMIQVYTVLHAMSRGGRDCDFYHRLVQFVDSYDPPVKGLQEDLNFVSPRIGEVLEAVGPTIFLSTDTKKLRNEGFLSPFHPRYPDILTNSAHPLRAQDLANVTSYREWVLIGYLVCPDELLRVTSIDIAMVYALLVLNYSVTETFWQARVILKHFKFLFL
;
A
#
# COMPACT_ATOMS: atom_id res chain seq x y z
N MET A 1 -33.30 24.18 62.58
CA MET A 1 -32.32 24.20 61.47
C MET A 1 -33.03 23.70 60.21
N ALA A 2 -32.96 24.45 59.11
CA ALA A 2 -33.57 24.12 57.79
C ALA A 2 -32.61 23.24 56.96
N LYS A 3 -32.91 22.58 55.83
CA LYS A 3 -34.08 22.42 54.91
C LYS A 3 -33.84 21.09 54.12
N LEU A 4 -34.77 20.37 53.44
CA LEU A 4 -36.20 20.57 53.15
C LEU A 4 -37.01 19.24 53.25
N ARG A 5 -37.39 18.58 52.13
CA ARG A 5 -38.24 17.36 52.01
C ARG A 5 -37.99 16.63 50.66
N GLN A 6 -38.25 15.32 50.62
CA GLN A 6 -38.62 14.48 49.45
C GLN A 6 -39.96 14.97 48.79
N PRO A 7 -40.47 14.50 47.61
CA PRO A 7 -40.36 13.12 47.08
C PRO A 7 -40.45 12.83 45.55
N LEU A 8 -40.36 11.52 45.23
CA LEU A 8 -41.08 10.73 44.19
C LEU A 8 -40.51 10.52 42.75
N SER A 9 -40.75 9.26 42.29
CA SER A 9 -40.85 8.65 40.94
C SER A 9 -39.63 8.02 40.23
N ASN A 10 -39.70 6.67 40.11
CA ASN A 10 -39.01 5.76 39.17
C ASN A 10 -39.61 5.84 37.73
N PRO A 11 -39.08 5.12 36.71
CA PRO A 11 -37.70 4.65 36.41
C PRO A 11 -37.26 5.10 34.97
N ASP A 12 -36.44 4.29 34.30
CA ASP A 12 -36.03 4.33 32.88
C ASP A 12 -34.99 5.39 32.43
N THR A 13 -33.75 4.93 32.24
CA THR A 13 -32.82 5.49 31.23
C THR A 13 -31.95 4.40 30.60
N SER A 14 -32.11 4.22 29.30
CA SER A 14 -31.26 3.37 28.45
C SER A 14 -29.87 3.99 28.25
N PRO A 15 -28.77 3.20 28.20
CA PRO A 15 -27.44 3.73 27.91
C PRO A 15 -27.37 4.21 26.46
N ARG A 16 -26.99 5.48 26.26
CA ARG A 16 -26.86 6.08 24.92
C ARG A 16 -25.75 5.39 24.11
N SER A 17 -26.08 5.07 22.87
CA SER A 17 -25.19 4.47 21.87
C SER A 17 -23.97 5.36 21.57
N LEU A 18 -22.78 4.89 21.93
CA LEU A 18 -21.51 5.35 21.38
C LEU A 18 -21.21 4.61 20.06
N LYS A 19 -22.00 4.91 19.02
CA LYS A 19 -21.75 4.49 17.63
C LYS A 19 -22.14 5.59 16.65
N SER A 20 -21.21 6.49 16.35
CA SER A 20 -21.31 7.34 15.16
C SER A 20 -19.97 7.74 14.53
N LYS A 21 -18.81 7.54 15.20
CA LYS A 21 -17.52 8.01 14.69
C LYS A 21 -16.80 7.02 13.75
N ASP A 22 -17.06 5.72 13.89
CA ASP A 22 -16.41 4.69 13.06
C ASP A 22 -17.01 4.58 11.64
N TRP A 23 -18.26 5.02 11.47
CA TRP A 23 -18.97 4.96 10.19
C TRP A 23 -18.41 5.94 9.15
N ASP A 24 -17.96 7.12 9.56
CA ASP A 24 -17.41 8.13 8.65
C ASP A 24 -16.11 7.65 7.95
N ASN A 25 -15.27 6.87 8.65
CA ASN A 25 -14.08 6.28 8.06
C ASN A 25 -14.41 5.17 7.03
N MET A 26 -15.48 4.40 7.24
CA MET A 26 -15.94 3.39 6.27
C MET A 26 -16.53 4.07 5.01
N SER A 27 -17.17 5.22 5.16
CA SER A 27 -17.71 6.02 4.05
C SER A 27 -16.63 6.51 3.09
N ARG A 28 -15.43 6.88 3.59
CA ARG A 28 -14.29 7.34 2.76
C ARG A 28 -13.83 6.31 1.72
N TRP A 29 -13.95 5.01 2.02
CA TRP A 29 -13.64 3.94 1.07
C TRP A 29 -14.81 3.65 0.11
N SER A 30 -16.04 3.94 0.54
CA SER A 30 -17.25 3.62 -0.20
C SER A 30 -17.38 4.39 -1.51
N GLU A 31 -16.85 5.63 -1.59
CA GLU A 31 -16.80 6.42 -2.83
C GLU A 31 -15.89 5.81 -3.91
N TYR A 32 -14.83 5.09 -3.52
CA TYR A 32 -13.95 4.40 -4.48
C TYR A 32 -14.50 3.03 -4.93
N LEU A 33 -15.43 2.45 -4.16
CA LEU A 33 -16.02 1.13 -4.41
C LEU A 33 -17.27 1.18 -5.29
N HIS A 34 -17.92 2.35 -5.44
CA HIS A 34 -19.12 2.55 -6.25
C HIS A 34 -18.83 3.33 -7.53
N GLY A 35 -17.85 2.86 -8.31
CA GLY A 35 -17.66 3.31 -9.69
C GLY A 35 -18.84 2.87 -10.56
N GLU A 36 -19.55 3.81 -11.18
CA GLU A 36 -20.73 3.55 -12.01
C GLU A 36 -20.42 2.58 -13.16
N SER A 37 -21.14 1.45 -13.19
CA SER A 37 -21.20 0.57 -14.35
C SER A 37 -22.66 0.45 -14.81
N SER A 38 -23.00 1.21 -15.86
CA SER A 38 -24.31 1.07 -16.52
C SER A 38 -24.44 -0.34 -17.13
N PRO A 39 -25.57 -1.04 -16.96
CA PRO A 39 -25.70 -2.44 -17.35
C PRO A 39 -25.91 -2.61 -18.86
N ALA A 40 -24.92 -3.20 -19.54
CA ALA A 40 -25.09 -3.71 -20.90
C ALA A 40 -25.70 -5.13 -20.89
N THR A 41 -26.68 -5.36 -21.75
CA THR A 41 -27.53 -6.56 -21.79
C THR A 41 -26.89 -7.78 -22.47
N SER A 42 -26.94 -8.95 -21.83
CA SER A 42 -27.16 -10.32 -22.37
C SER A 42 -26.57 -11.38 -21.42
N GLY A 43 -27.07 -12.62 -21.30
CA GLY A 43 -28.25 -13.22 -21.91
C GLY A 43 -28.72 -14.47 -21.13
N SER A 44 -30.01 -14.75 -21.25
CA SER A 44 -30.79 -15.85 -20.64
C SER A 44 -30.08 -17.20 -20.42
N TRP A 45 -30.14 -17.71 -19.17
CA TRP A 45 -30.26 -19.15 -18.89
C TRP A 45 -31.31 -19.40 -17.79
N LYS A 46 -32.40 -20.10 -18.14
CA LYS A 46 -33.39 -20.65 -17.19
C LYS A 46 -33.45 -22.17 -17.37
N HIS A 47 -33.37 -22.89 -16.26
CA HIS A 47 -33.95 -24.20 -15.87
C HIS A 47 -33.01 -24.80 -14.81
N ALA A 48 -33.33 -24.71 -13.51
CA ALA A 48 -34.23 -25.62 -12.77
C ALA A 48 -33.67 -27.05 -12.68
N GLY A 49 -33.33 -27.60 -11.50
CA GLY A 49 -33.28 -27.02 -10.16
C GLY A 49 -32.97 -28.08 -9.09
N SER A 50 -32.48 -27.68 -7.92
CA SER A 50 -32.56 -28.42 -6.66
C SER A 50 -32.25 -27.48 -5.50
N GLU A 51 -33.08 -27.49 -4.46
CA GLU A 51 -33.01 -26.52 -3.36
C GLU A 51 -31.94 -26.88 -2.33
N LEU A 52 -30.87 -26.10 -2.28
CA LEU A 52 -30.09 -25.89 -1.05
C LEU A 52 -29.89 -24.40 -0.89
N ASN A 53 -30.57 -23.83 0.10
CA ASN A 53 -30.56 -22.39 0.39
C ASN A 53 -29.15 -21.98 0.86
N PRO A 54 -28.35 -21.23 0.08
CA PRO A 54 -27.00 -20.88 0.49
C PRO A 54 -27.10 -19.83 1.59
N SER A 55 -26.63 -20.17 2.80
CA SER A 55 -26.50 -19.24 3.91
C SER A 55 -25.80 -17.96 3.44
N SER A 56 -26.46 -16.81 3.56
CA SER A 56 -26.02 -15.52 2.99
C SER A 56 -24.57 -15.14 3.36
N GLY A 57 -24.10 -15.56 4.54
CA GLY A 57 -22.73 -15.36 5.00
C GLY A 57 -21.63 -16.06 4.19
N ASN A 58 -21.93 -17.16 3.48
CA ASN A 58 -20.95 -17.83 2.63
C ASN A 58 -20.79 -17.12 1.27
N LEU A 59 -21.88 -16.60 0.70
CA LEU A 59 -21.82 -15.82 -0.53
C LEU A 59 -21.04 -14.52 -0.32
N GLN A 60 -21.27 -13.82 0.81
CA GLN A 60 -20.53 -12.60 1.14
C GLN A 60 -19.04 -12.85 1.42
N LYS A 61 -18.66 -13.96 2.07
CA LYS A 61 -17.24 -14.32 2.23
C LYS A 61 -16.56 -14.62 0.89
N GLY A 62 -17.25 -15.27 -0.05
CA GLY A 62 -16.75 -15.50 -1.40
C GLY A 62 -16.50 -14.19 -2.15
N LEU A 63 -17.48 -13.28 -2.15
CA LEU A 63 -17.37 -11.96 -2.78
C LEU A 63 -16.26 -11.10 -2.15
N GLN A 64 -16.11 -11.10 -0.82
CA GLN A 64 -15.02 -10.39 -0.15
C GLN A 64 -13.64 -10.92 -0.54
N MET A 65 -13.48 -12.24 -0.67
CA MET A 65 -12.22 -12.82 -1.13
C MET A 65 -11.91 -12.45 -2.59
N GLU A 66 -12.93 -12.41 -3.45
CA GLU A 66 -12.75 -11.97 -4.84
C GLU A 66 -12.23 -10.53 -4.92
N TRP A 67 -12.81 -9.60 -4.16
CA TRP A 67 -12.33 -8.22 -4.07
C TRP A 67 -10.88 -8.12 -3.59
N VAL A 68 -10.50 -8.89 -2.56
CA VAL A 68 -9.10 -8.94 -2.10
C VAL A 68 -8.16 -9.42 -3.21
N VAL A 69 -8.53 -10.48 -3.93
CA VAL A 69 -7.72 -11.00 -5.07
C VAL A 69 -7.63 -10.00 -6.22
N GLN A 70 -8.71 -9.28 -6.55
CA GLN A 70 -8.70 -8.24 -7.57
C GLN A 70 -7.80 -7.06 -7.16
N LEU A 71 -7.93 -6.56 -5.93
CA LEU A 71 -7.10 -5.47 -5.40
C LEU A 71 -5.62 -5.86 -5.31
N SER A 72 -5.29 -7.11 -4.95
CA SER A 72 -3.90 -7.60 -4.98
C SER A 72 -3.29 -7.53 -6.38
N LYS A 73 -4.02 -7.93 -7.43
CA LYS A 73 -3.55 -7.84 -8.83
C LYS A 73 -3.37 -6.39 -9.30
N VAL A 74 -4.26 -5.48 -8.89
CA VAL A 74 -4.13 -4.04 -9.18
C VAL A 74 -2.90 -3.47 -8.48
N ALA A 75 -2.68 -3.81 -7.21
CA ALA A 75 -1.52 -3.38 -6.43
C ALA A 75 -0.20 -3.89 -7.04
N GLU A 76 -0.15 -5.16 -7.48
CA GLU A 76 1.00 -5.74 -8.19
C GLU A 76 1.29 -4.96 -9.49
N GLY A 77 0.27 -4.70 -10.32
CA GLY A 77 0.41 -3.92 -11.55
C GLY A 77 0.88 -2.47 -11.31
N LEU A 78 0.38 -1.82 -10.26
CA LEU A 78 0.85 -0.49 -9.83
C LEU A 78 2.30 -0.52 -9.37
N MET A 79 2.68 -1.53 -8.58
CA MET A 79 4.06 -1.73 -8.11
C MET A 79 5.02 -1.98 -9.29
N THR A 80 4.64 -2.81 -10.27
CA THR A 80 5.40 -3.01 -11.51
C THR A 80 5.55 -1.71 -12.30
N LYS A 81 4.48 -0.91 -12.42
CA LYS A 81 4.49 0.39 -13.10
C LYS A 81 5.41 1.39 -12.41
N MET A 82 5.36 1.48 -11.09
CA MET A 82 6.26 2.30 -10.28
C MET A 82 7.72 1.83 -10.39
N TYR A 83 7.98 0.53 -10.31
CA TYR A 83 9.31 -0.04 -10.49
C TYR A 83 9.90 0.32 -11.86
N ARG A 84 9.11 0.17 -12.93
CA ARG A 84 9.50 0.55 -14.29
C ARG A 84 9.81 2.04 -14.39
N LEU A 85 8.98 2.93 -13.83
CA LEU A 85 9.27 4.37 -13.81
C LEU A 85 10.58 4.67 -13.07
N ASN A 86 10.80 4.04 -11.91
CA ASN A 86 12.01 4.22 -11.10
C ASN A 86 13.28 3.67 -11.77
N HIS A 87 13.13 2.77 -12.75
CA HIS A 87 14.23 2.28 -13.59
C HIS A 87 14.48 3.20 -14.79
N ILE A 88 13.42 3.73 -15.42
CA ILE A 88 13.50 4.70 -16.52
C ILE A 88 14.18 6.00 -16.08
N LEU A 89 13.82 6.52 -14.90
CA LEU A 89 14.33 7.79 -14.39
C LEU A 89 15.73 7.70 -13.76
N ASP A 90 16.28 6.50 -13.56
CA ASP A 90 17.37 6.26 -12.60
C ASP A 90 17.04 6.74 -11.17
N LYS A 91 17.95 6.46 -10.23
CA LYS A 91 17.80 6.86 -8.82
C LYS A 91 18.57 8.17 -8.58
N PRO A 92 17.90 9.29 -8.23
CA PRO A 92 18.61 10.49 -7.81
C PRO A 92 19.33 10.27 -6.48
N ASP A 93 20.44 10.96 -6.30
CA ASP A 93 21.21 10.89 -5.06
C ASP A 93 20.46 11.63 -3.94
N LEU A 94 19.87 10.83 -3.04
CA LEU A 94 19.10 11.27 -1.88
C LEU A 94 19.80 12.30 -0.97
N PRO A 95 21.15 12.33 -0.80
CA PRO A 95 21.81 13.34 0.04
C PRO A 95 21.85 14.74 -0.61
N SER A 96 21.89 14.82 -1.93
CA SER A 96 22.19 16.04 -2.69
C SER A 96 20.98 16.60 -3.44
N ASN A 97 19.91 15.82 -3.61
CA ASN A 97 18.82 16.09 -4.56
C ASN A 97 19.34 16.35 -5.99
N SER A 98 20.48 15.73 -6.34
CA SER A 98 21.03 15.78 -7.70
C SER A 98 20.44 14.65 -8.54
N TYR A 99 19.84 15.04 -9.65
CA TYR A 99 19.34 14.15 -10.68
C TYR A 99 20.45 13.94 -11.71
N SER A 100 20.64 12.69 -12.16
CA SER A 100 21.63 12.34 -13.18
C SER A 100 21.27 12.90 -14.56
N ASP A 101 22.23 12.98 -15.48
CA ASP A 101 21.92 13.29 -16.88
C ASP A 101 20.96 12.25 -17.49
N SER A 102 21.07 10.98 -17.10
CA SER A 102 20.16 9.92 -17.53
C SER A 102 18.70 10.18 -17.11
N PHE A 103 18.44 10.73 -15.92
CA PHE A 103 17.09 11.13 -15.49
C PHE A 103 16.46 12.12 -16.47
N TRP A 104 17.22 13.13 -16.92
CA TRP A 104 16.72 14.17 -17.83
C TRP A 104 16.64 13.71 -19.29
N GLN A 105 17.52 12.81 -19.71
CA GLN A 105 17.49 12.21 -21.06
C GLN A 105 16.46 11.06 -21.18
N ALA A 106 15.84 10.61 -20.09
CA ALA A 106 14.81 9.58 -20.09
C ALA A 106 13.51 9.97 -20.83
N GLY A 107 13.34 11.24 -21.21
CA GLY A 107 12.22 11.74 -22.02
C GLY A 107 10.88 11.87 -21.29
N VAL A 108 10.78 11.43 -20.03
CA VAL A 108 9.58 11.55 -19.19
C VAL A 108 9.33 13.00 -18.79
N PHE A 109 10.37 13.68 -18.29
CA PHE A 109 10.31 15.09 -17.90
C PHE A 109 10.87 16.01 -19.00
N PRO A 110 10.42 17.28 -19.07
CA PRO A 110 11.12 18.30 -19.85
C PRO A 110 12.57 18.42 -19.37
N ASN A 111 13.52 18.49 -20.30
CA ASN A 111 14.94 18.66 -19.98
C ASN A 111 15.28 20.13 -19.66
N PHE A 112 14.58 20.67 -18.65
CA PHE A 112 14.78 22.00 -18.08
C PHE A 112 14.99 21.86 -16.55
N PRO A 113 16.15 21.36 -16.09
CA PRO A 113 16.34 20.94 -14.70
C PRO A 113 16.06 22.04 -13.68
N LYS A 114 16.44 23.29 -13.96
CA LYS A 114 16.20 24.44 -13.06
C LYS A 114 14.71 24.64 -12.78
N ILE A 115 13.87 24.60 -13.82
CA ILE A 115 12.41 24.75 -13.69
C ILE A 115 11.84 23.54 -12.96
N CYS A 116 12.16 22.32 -13.41
CA CYS A 116 11.60 21.08 -12.82
C CYS A 116 11.94 20.94 -11.32
N ILE A 117 13.18 21.23 -10.93
CA ILE A 117 13.62 21.22 -9.52
C ILE A 117 12.96 22.35 -8.73
N PHE A 118 12.81 23.55 -9.31
CA PHE A 118 12.14 24.66 -8.65
C PHE A 118 10.66 24.36 -8.37
N VAL A 119 9.92 23.84 -9.36
CA VAL A 119 8.50 23.52 -9.16
C VAL A 119 8.31 22.39 -8.16
N SER A 120 9.15 21.34 -8.17
CA SER A 120 9.11 20.29 -7.16
C SER A 120 9.29 20.84 -5.74
N LYS A 121 10.26 21.74 -5.53
CA LYS A 121 10.48 22.43 -4.24
C LYS A 121 9.33 23.36 -3.81
N LYS A 122 8.46 23.74 -4.73
CA LYS A 122 7.30 24.60 -4.47
C LYS A 122 5.97 23.85 -4.38
N PHE A 123 5.93 22.54 -4.63
CA PHE A 123 4.72 21.74 -4.48
C PHE A 123 4.07 21.94 -3.09
N PRO A 124 2.74 22.13 -2.97
CA PRO A 124 1.71 22.17 -4.00
C PRO A 124 1.27 23.60 -4.39
N GLU A 125 2.21 24.51 -4.64
CA GLU A 125 1.92 25.90 -5.03
C GLU A 125 1.34 25.97 -6.46
N HIS A 126 0.21 26.65 -6.61
CA HIS A 126 -0.50 26.81 -7.87
C HIS A 126 0.38 27.43 -8.99
N PRO A 127 0.33 26.97 -10.26
CA PRO A 127 1.18 27.47 -11.36
C PRO A 127 1.31 28.99 -11.44
N ASN A 128 0.18 29.73 -11.43
CA ASN A 128 0.14 31.19 -11.47
C ASN A 128 0.90 31.92 -10.34
N LYS A 129 1.30 31.23 -9.25
CA LYS A 129 2.07 31.80 -8.14
C LYS A 129 3.57 31.51 -8.21
N LEU A 130 3.99 30.56 -9.05
CA LEU A 130 5.38 30.07 -9.10
C LEU A 130 6.40 31.08 -9.68
N GLN A 131 5.95 32.11 -10.41
CA GLN A 131 6.81 33.16 -11.01
C GLN A 131 7.97 32.60 -11.86
N LEU A 132 7.68 31.60 -12.70
CA LEU A 132 8.70 30.83 -13.43
C LEU A 132 9.58 31.68 -14.36
N ASP A 133 9.08 32.81 -14.86
CA ASP A 133 9.84 33.79 -15.67
C ASP A 133 11.11 34.30 -14.94
N ARG A 134 11.07 34.34 -13.61
CA ARG A 134 12.19 34.77 -12.76
C ARG A 134 13.23 33.66 -12.54
N VAL A 135 12.90 32.41 -12.86
CA VAL A 135 13.75 31.24 -12.67
C VAL A 135 14.62 31.00 -13.91
N ASP A 136 13.99 30.82 -15.07
CA ASP A 136 14.66 30.62 -16.36
C ASP A 136 13.67 30.90 -17.51
N LYS A 137 13.56 32.17 -17.94
CA LYS A 137 12.58 32.55 -18.96
C LYS A 137 12.77 31.81 -20.29
N PHE A 138 14.00 31.65 -20.76
CA PHE A 138 14.28 30.97 -22.04
C PHE A 138 13.81 29.51 -22.03
N SER A 139 14.09 28.80 -20.93
CA SER A 139 13.60 27.42 -20.73
C SER A 139 12.07 27.37 -20.60
N LEU A 140 11.45 28.40 -20.01
CA LEU A 140 9.99 28.50 -19.86
C LEU A 140 9.28 28.71 -21.20
N ASP A 141 9.79 29.62 -22.04
CA ASP A 141 9.26 29.89 -23.38
C ASP A 141 9.32 28.61 -24.23
N ALA A 142 10.46 27.90 -24.25
CA ALA A 142 10.63 26.63 -24.96
C ALA A 142 9.75 25.49 -24.39
N MET A 143 9.51 25.48 -23.07
CA MET A 143 8.61 24.52 -22.42
C MET A 143 7.14 24.78 -22.80
N HIS A 144 6.75 26.05 -22.97
CA HIS A 144 5.42 26.44 -23.43
C HIS A 144 5.16 26.04 -24.89
N GLU A 145 6.13 26.25 -25.78
CA GLU A 145 6.03 25.85 -27.21
C GLU A 145 5.82 24.33 -27.38
N ASN A 146 6.36 23.51 -26.47
CA ASN A 146 6.34 22.05 -26.56
C ASN A 146 5.40 21.39 -25.53
N ALA A 147 4.53 22.17 -24.88
CA ALA A 147 3.80 21.74 -23.67
C ALA A 147 2.95 20.47 -23.87
N GLU A 148 2.24 20.35 -25.01
CA GLU A 148 1.38 19.20 -25.29
C GLU A 148 2.18 17.90 -25.47
N GLY A 149 3.39 17.97 -26.05
CA GLY A 149 4.27 16.81 -26.20
C GLY A 149 4.77 16.31 -24.84
N TYR A 150 5.12 17.23 -23.93
CA TYR A 150 5.48 16.86 -22.56
C TYR A 150 4.29 16.32 -21.76
N LEU A 151 3.06 16.82 -21.99
CA LEU A 151 1.86 16.23 -21.38
C LEU A 151 1.65 14.78 -21.82
N GLN A 152 1.78 14.48 -23.11
CA GLN A 152 1.66 13.10 -23.63
C GLN A 152 2.71 12.15 -23.02
N ASN A 153 3.93 12.63 -22.76
CA ASN A 153 4.98 11.85 -22.11
C ASN A 153 4.71 11.60 -20.61
N LEU A 154 4.07 12.55 -19.92
CA LEU A 154 3.79 12.50 -18.48
C LEU A 154 2.45 11.83 -18.13
N GLU A 155 1.46 11.88 -19.04
CA GLU A 155 0.10 11.34 -18.84
C GLU A 155 0.09 9.86 -18.39
N PRO A 156 0.92 8.94 -18.94
CA PRO A 156 1.00 7.57 -18.44
C PRO A 156 1.43 7.47 -16.97
N TRP A 157 2.08 8.50 -16.41
CA TRP A 157 2.75 8.47 -15.11
C TRP A 157 2.14 9.41 -14.07
N VAL A 158 1.26 10.34 -14.45
CA VAL A 158 0.70 11.38 -13.55
C VAL A 158 0.00 10.83 -12.29
N MET A 159 -0.59 9.64 -12.39
CA MET A 159 -1.24 8.95 -11.27
C MET A 159 -0.24 8.32 -10.27
N ILE A 160 1.06 8.36 -10.53
CA ILE A 160 2.09 8.00 -9.54
C ILE A 160 2.39 9.25 -8.71
N PRO A 161 2.24 9.21 -7.37
CA PRO A 161 2.05 10.40 -6.53
C PRO A 161 3.36 11.16 -6.20
N ARG A 162 4.16 11.48 -7.22
CA ARG A 162 5.41 12.24 -7.11
C ARG A 162 5.17 13.73 -7.19
N LYS A 163 5.74 14.48 -6.24
CA LYS A 163 5.64 15.95 -6.19
C LYS A 163 6.10 16.58 -7.50
N MET A 164 7.28 16.19 -8.02
CA MET A 164 7.75 16.70 -9.32
C MET A 164 6.81 16.32 -10.48
N MET A 165 6.33 15.07 -10.54
CA MET A 165 5.44 14.58 -11.62
C MET A 165 4.13 15.38 -11.65
N ILE A 166 3.43 15.43 -10.51
CA ILE A 166 2.14 16.11 -10.37
C ILE A 166 2.31 17.61 -10.65
N GLN A 167 3.36 18.23 -10.11
CA GLN A 167 3.57 19.66 -10.27
C GLN A 167 3.93 20.06 -11.71
N VAL A 168 4.85 19.34 -12.36
CA VAL A 168 5.24 19.60 -13.75
C VAL A 168 4.05 19.36 -14.68
N TYR A 169 3.30 18.27 -14.50
CA TYR A 169 2.06 18.02 -15.25
C TYR A 169 1.05 19.16 -15.10
N THR A 170 0.86 19.67 -13.88
CA THR A 170 -0.11 20.75 -13.62
C THR A 170 0.32 22.09 -14.24
N VAL A 171 1.61 22.40 -14.23
CA VAL A 171 2.17 23.58 -14.92
C VAL A 171 1.97 23.46 -16.43
N LEU A 172 2.30 22.31 -17.03
CA LEU A 172 2.10 22.05 -18.46
C LEU A 172 0.62 22.05 -18.85
N HIS A 173 -0.26 21.51 -18.01
CA HIS A 173 -1.70 21.54 -18.23
C HIS A 173 -2.23 22.98 -18.26
N ALA A 174 -1.80 23.82 -17.31
CA ALA A 174 -2.14 25.23 -17.31
C ALA A 174 -1.64 25.95 -18.59
N MET A 175 -0.45 25.62 -19.11
CA MET A 175 0.04 26.14 -20.39
C MET A 175 -0.85 25.69 -21.57
N SER A 176 -0.99 24.38 -21.78
CA SER A 176 -1.75 23.80 -22.89
C SER A 176 -3.26 24.09 -22.88
N ARG A 177 -3.85 24.37 -21.71
CA ARG A 177 -5.31 24.52 -21.54
C ARG A 177 -5.76 25.93 -21.20
N GLY A 178 -4.88 26.93 -21.35
CA GLY A 178 -5.22 28.36 -21.24
C GLY A 178 -5.45 28.83 -19.80
N GLY A 179 -4.61 28.37 -18.86
CA GLY A 179 -4.70 28.68 -17.44
C GLY A 179 -5.76 27.88 -16.67
N ARG A 180 -6.31 26.81 -17.24
CA ARG A 180 -7.28 25.93 -16.58
C ARG A 180 -6.61 24.92 -15.65
N ASP A 181 -7.20 24.75 -14.48
CA ASP A 181 -6.80 23.77 -13.48
C ASP A 181 -7.03 22.33 -13.96
N CYS A 182 -6.35 21.40 -13.29
CA CYS A 182 -6.48 19.97 -13.53
C CYS A 182 -7.41 19.36 -12.48
N ASP A 183 -8.54 18.78 -12.91
CA ASP A 183 -9.65 18.38 -12.03
C ASP A 183 -9.26 17.42 -10.88
N PHE A 184 -8.25 16.58 -11.10
CA PHE A 184 -7.77 15.61 -10.11
C PHE A 184 -6.58 16.09 -9.27
N TYR A 185 -6.00 17.28 -9.54
CA TYR A 185 -4.81 17.79 -8.85
C TYR A 185 -4.99 17.83 -7.34
N HIS A 186 -6.09 18.41 -6.85
CA HIS A 186 -6.34 18.54 -5.41
C HIS A 186 -6.44 17.18 -4.69
N ARG A 187 -7.00 16.15 -5.35
CA ARG A 187 -7.06 14.79 -4.80
C ARG A 187 -5.68 14.16 -4.70
N LEU A 188 -4.83 14.34 -5.71
CA LEU A 188 -3.44 13.87 -5.68
C LEU A 188 -2.61 14.62 -4.63
N VAL A 189 -2.80 15.94 -4.48
CA VAL A 189 -2.14 16.74 -3.42
C VAL A 189 -2.54 16.26 -2.03
N GLN A 190 -3.84 16.07 -1.77
CA GLN A 190 -4.34 15.54 -0.50
C GLN A 190 -3.81 14.14 -0.20
N PHE A 191 -3.72 13.26 -1.23
CA PHE A 191 -3.11 11.95 -1.10
C PHE A 191 -1.62 12.07 -0.72
N VAL A 192 -0.86 12.90 -1.43
CA VAL A 192 0.57 13.13 -1.15
C VAL A 192 0.80 13.64 0.26
N ASP A 193 0.02 14.61 0.71
CA ASP A 193 0.12 15.20 2.05
C ASP A 193 -0.24 14.18 3.16
N SER A 194 -1.24 13.33 2.91
CA SER A 194 -1.66 12.27 3.86
C SER A 194 -0.61 11.17 4.04
N TYR A 195 0.23 10.91 3.03
CA TYR A 195 1.23 9.83 3.03
C TYR A 195 2.68 10.32 2.91
N ASP A 196 3.01 11.53 3.36
CA ASP A 196 4.42 11.97 3.48
C ASP A 196 4.79 12.30 4.95
N PRO A 197 5.55 11.44 5.66
CA PRO A 197 6.16 10.18 5.21
C PRO A 197 5.18 8.99 5.22
N PRO A 198 5.37 7.97 4.36
CA PRO A 198 4.28 7.02 4.03
C PRO A 198 3.92 6.06 5.16
N VAL A 199 4.92 5.67 5.96
CA VAL A 199 4.71 4.81 7.12
C VAL A 199 3.77 5.48 8.13
N LYS A 200 3.83 6.80 8.29
CA LYS A 200 2.97 7.54 9.24
C LYS A 200 1.52 7.57 8.76
N GLY A 201 1.28 7.89 7.49
CA GLY A 201 -0.07 7.86 6.91
C GLY A 201 -0.69 6.45 6.96
N LEU A 202 0.11 5.42 6.66
CA LEU A 202 -0.33 4.02 6.79
C LEU A 202 -0.63 3.61 8.24
N GLN A 203 0.19 4.05 9.21
CA GLN A 203 -0.07 3.82 10.64
C GLN A 203 -1.39 4.45 11.08
N GLU A 204 -1.64 5.70 10.69
CA GLU A 204 -2.88 6.43 11.02
C GLU A 204 -4.12 5.77 10.39
N ASP A 205 -4.06 5.40 9.11
CA ASP A 205 -5.17 4.76 8.40
C ASP A 205 -5.44 3.32 8.86
N LEU A 206 -4.41 2.53 9.20
CA LEU A 206 -4.56 1.11 9.55
C LEU A 206 -4.70 0.87 11.06
N ASN A 207 -4.63 1.91 11.89
CA ASN A 207 -4.80 1.83 13.35
C ASN A 207 -6.07 1.04 13.76
N PHE A 208 -7.20 1.25 13.08
CA PHE A 208 -8.46 0.57 13.41
C PHE A 208 -8.47 -0.95 13.12
N VAL A 209 -7.57 -1.44 12.24
CA VAL A 209 -7.38 -2.87 11.96
C VAL A 209 -6.13 -3.44 12.63
N SER A 210 -5.34 -2.62 13.33
CA SER A 210 -4.10 -3.01 14.01
C SER A 210 -4.25 -4.30 14.85
N PRO A 211 -5.29 -4.45 15.71
CA PRO A 211 -5.43 -5.67 16.51
C PRO A 211 -5.61 -6.94 15.67
N ARG A 212 -6.27 -6.82 14.51
CA ARG A 212 -6.47 -7.95 13.59
C ARG A 212 -5.21 -8.28 12.80
N ILE A 213 -4.39 -7.27 12.49
CA ILE A 213 -3.06 -7.49 11.91
C ILE A 213 -2.19 -8.23 12.92
N GLY A 214 -2.13 -7.77 14.18
CA GLY A 214 -1.37 -8.45 15.24
C GLY A 214 -1.75 -9.92 15.43
N GLU A 215 -3.04 -10.26 15.41
CA GLU A 215 -3.51 -11.67 15.45
C GLU A 215 -2.94 -12.53 14.31
N VAL A 216 -2.89 -11.99 13.08
CA VAL A 216 -2.35 -12.70 11.91
C VAL A 216 -0.83 -12.85 12.01
N LEU A 217 -0.12 -11.84 12.54
CA LEU A 217 1.33 -11.90 12.73
C LEU A 217 1.74 -12.91 13.81
N GLU A 218 0.99 -13.00 14.91
CA GLU A 218 1.18 -14.04 15.93
C GLU A 218 0.91 -15.44 15.36
N ALA A 219 -0.12 -15.59 14.53
CA ALA A 219 -0.49 -16.88 13.94
C ALA A 219 0.58 -17.45 12.99
N VAL A 220 1.35 -16.61 12.27
CA VAL A 220 2.47 -17.07 11.41
C VAL A 220 3.79 -17.24 12.17
N GLY A 221 3.89 -16.74 13.40
CA GLY A 221 5.08 -16.82 14.26
C GLY A 221 5.67 -18.23 14.40
N PRO A 222 4.89 -19.28 14.74
CA PRO A 222 5.38 -20.66 14.87
C PRO A 222 6.11 -21.17 13.63
N THR A 223 5.61 -20.83 12.43
CA THR A 223 6.21 -21.22 11.15
C THR A 223 7.53 -20.47 10.91
N ILE A 224 7.60 -19.18 11.27
CA ILE A 224 8.83 -18.39 11.20
C ILE A 224 9.89 -18.96 12.14
N PHE A 225 9.54 -19.27 13.40
CA PHE A 225 10.48 -19.90 14.35
C PHE A 225 10.98 -21.26 13.82
N LEU A 226 10.06 -22.13 13.36
CA LEU A 226 10.41 -23.43 12.78
C LEU A 226 11.37 -23.30 11.58
N SER A 227 11.20 -22.26 10.76
CA SER A 227 12.08 -21.99 9.60
C SER A 227 13.56 -21.73 9.97
N THR A 228 13.83 -21.41 11.24
CA THR A 228 15.19 -21.16 11.75
C THR A 228 15.79 -22.35 12.48
N ASP A 229 14.96 -23.25 13.02
CA ASP A 229 15.43 -24.44 13.75
C ASP A 229 15.70 -25.63 12.80
N THR A 230 16.87 -25.57 12.17
CA THR A 230 17.37 -26.64 11.29
C THR A 230 17.55 -27.99 11.99
N LYS A 231 17.68 -28.03 13.33
CA LYS A 231 17.76 -29.28 14.09
C LYS A 231 16.36 -29.89 14.25
N LYS A 232 15.37 -29.09 14.62
CA LYS A 232 13.97 -29.52 14.71
C LYS A 232 13.40 -29.97 13.37
N LEU A 233 13.64 -29.20 12.29
CA LEU A 233 13.26 -29.60 10.93
C LEU A 233 13.82 -30.98 10.55
N ARG A 234 15.10 -31.23 10.85
CA ARG A 234 15.76 -32.53 10.62
C ARG A 234 15.17 -33.65 11.48
N ASN A 235 14.97 -33.39 12.78
CA ASN A 235 14.46 -34.37 13.75
C ASN A 235 13.00 -34.77 13.48
N GLU A 236 12.20 -33.84 12.95
CA GLU A 236 10.82 -34.09 12.51
C GLU A 236 10.74 -34.70 11.10
N GLY A 237 11.88 -34.91 10.42
CA GLY A 237 11.94 -35.58 9.12
C GLY A 237 11.38 -34.76 7.96
N PHE A 238 11.36 -33.43 8.04
CA PHE A 238 10.87 -32.58 6.95
C PHE A 238 11.62 -32.87 5.64
N LEU A 239 10.86 -32.98 4.55
CA LEU A 239 11.33 -33.35 3.20
C LEU A 239 12.01 -34.72 3.09
N SER A 240 12.09 -35.52 4.17
CA SER A 240 12.58 -36.89 4.10
C SER A 240 11.44 -37.81 3.62
N PRO A 241 11.57 -38.50 2.47
CA PRO A 241 10.60 -39.52 2.08
C PRO A 241 10.65 -40.72 3.03
N PHE A 242 11.81 -40.97 3.65
CA PHE A 242 12.03 -42.05 4.59
C PHE A 242 11.97 -41.53 6.03
N HIS A 243 10.97 -41.96 6.81
CA HIS A 243 10.90 -41.67 8.23
C HIS A 243 11.39 -42.88 9.04
N PRO A 244 12.49 -42.80 9.82
CA PRO A 244 13.10 -43.98 10.46
C PRO A 244 12.20 -44.78 11.42
N ARG A 245 11.11 -44.17 11.92
CA ARG A 245 10.12 -44.85 12.78
C ARG A 245 8.89 -45.38 12.03
N TYR A 246 8.71 -44.96 10.78
CA TYR A 246 7.54 -45.27 9.96
C TYR A 246 8.01 -45.50 8.50
N PRO A 247 8.60 -46.67 8.18
CA PRO A 247 9.00 -46.98 6.81
C PRO A 247 7.80 -47.20 5.88
N ASP A 248 6.66 -47.63 6.44
CA ASP A 248 5.49 -48.09 5.68
C ASP A 248 4.68 -46.95 5.04
N ILE A 249 4.96 -45.68 5.42
CA ILE A 249 4.24 -44.51 4.88
C ILE A 249 4.76 -44.06 3.51
N LEU A 250 5.76 -44.73 2.94
CA LEU A 250 6.30 -44.44 1.59
C LEU A 250 5.24 -44.54 0.48
N THR A 251 4.18 -45.32 0.68
CA THR A 251 3.05 -45.47 -0.24
C THR A 251 1.92 -44.47 0.00
N ASN A 252 1.96 -43.72 1.12
CA ASN A 252 0.96 -42.72 1.45
C ASN A 252 1.28 -41.39 0.76
N SER A 253 0.25 -40.68 0.28
CA SER A 253 0.41 -39.30 -0.17
C SER A 253 0.84 -38.41 1.00
N ALA A 254 1.91 -37.64 0.81
CA ALA A 254 2.37 -36.68 1.81
C ALA A 254 1.30 -35.62 2.08
N HIS A 255 1.00 -35.36 3.36
CA HIS A 255 -0.06 -34.42 3.73
C HIS A 255 0.37 -32.96 3.43
N PRO A 256 -0.34 -32.23 2.54
CA PRO A 256 0.19 -31.00 1.94
C PRO A 256 0.43 -29.86 2.94
N LEU A 257 -0.46 -29.70 3.93
CA LEU A 257 -0.42 -28.57 4.88
C LEU A 257 0.96 -28.37 5.53
N ARG A 258 1.63 -29.45 5.95
CA ARG A 258 2.89 -29.34 6.72
C ARG A 258 4.05 -28.78 5.90
N ALA A 259 4.04 -28.97 4.58
CA ALA A 259 5.05 -28.39 3.69
C ALA A 259 4.62 -27.01 3.16
N GLN A 260 3.31 -26.78 3.01
CA GLN A 260 2.75 -25.54 2.48
C GLN A 260 3.08 -24.32 3.35
N ASP A 261 3.03 -24.44 4.68
CA ASP A 261 3.39 -23.34 5.58
C ASP A 261 4.87 -22.94 5.44
N LEU A 262 5.77 -23.90 5.26
CA LEU A 262 7.19 -23.64 5.00
C LEU A 262 7.46 -23.09 3.59
N ALA A 263 6.60 -23.34 2.60
CA ALA A 263 6.71 -22.72 1.28
C ALA A 263 6.42 -21.21 1.34
N ASN A 264 5.52 -20.78 2.23
CA ASN A 264 5.11 -19.38 2.40
C ASN A 264 6.03 -18.55 3.32
N VAL A 265 7.12 -19.13 3.83
CA VAL A 265 7.98 -18.52 4.86
C VAL A 265 8.57 -17.16 4.46
N THR A 266 8.89 -16.96 3.18
CA THR A 266 9.39 -15.67 2.67
C THR A 266 8.30 -14.60 2.78
N SER A 267 7.07 -14.92 2.36
CA SER A 267 5.92 -14.01 2.46
C SER A 267 5.58 -13.68 3.91
N TYR A 268 5.56 -14.67 4.81
CA TYR A 268 5.30 -14.43 6.24
C TYR A 268 6.35 -13.55 6.91
N ARG A 269 7.62 -13.63 6.48
CA ARG A 269 8.70 -12.74 6.93
C ARG A 269 8.47 -11.28 6.48
N GLU A 270 8.01 -11.09 5.25
CA GLU A 270 7.64 -9.75 4.74
C GLU A 270 6.39 -9.19 5.43
N TRP A 271 5.40 -10.04 5.71
CA TRP A 271 4.21 -9.67 6.48
C TRP A 271 4.56 -9.20 7.90
N VAL A 272 5.45 -9.92 8.59
CA VAL A 272 5.97 -9.53 9.92
C VAL A 272 6.69 -8.18 9.87
N LEU A 273 7.56 -7.96 8.88
CA LEU A 273 8.29 -6.70 8.75
C LEU A 273 7.37 -5.51 8.48
N ILE A 274 6.51 -5.60 7.47
CA ILE A 274 5.62 -4.51 7.06
C ILE A 274 4.52 -4.32 8.11
N GLY A 275 3.98 -5.41 8.64
CA GLY A 275 2.95 -5.42 9.67
C GLY A 275 3.38 -4.70 10.94
N TYR A 276 4.52 -5.05 11.55
CA TYR A 276 5.00 -4.33 12.74
C TYR A 276 5.55 -2.93 12.44
N LEU A 277 5.97 -2.63 11.20
CA LEU A 277 6.32 -1.27 10.79
C LEU A 277 5.08 -0.35 10.75
N VAL A 278 3.94 -0.88 10.32
CA VAL A 278 2.67 -0.14 10.13
C VAL A 278 1.75 -0.24 11.35
N CYS A 279 1.94 -1.24 12.20
CA CYS A 279 1.21 -1.46 13.45
C CYS A 279 2.20 -1.65 14.61
N PRO A 280 2.94 -0.58 15.01
CA PRO A 280 4.03 -0.69 15.99
C PRO A 280 3.55 -1.09 17.39
N ASP A 281 2.33 -0.72 17.78
CA ASP A 281 1.77 -1.06 19.09
C ASP A 281 1.56 -2.57 19.26
N GLU A 282 1.42 -3.33 18.17
CA GLU A 282 1.32 -4.79 18.21
C GLU A 282 2.64 -5.47 18.62
N LEU A 283 3.77 -4.76 18.60
CA LEU A 283 5.02 -5.24 19.20
C LEU A 283 4.92 -5.37 20.73
N LEU A 284 3.95 -4.73 21.39
CA LEU A 284 3.76 -4.85 22.84
C LEU A 284 3.14 -6.20 23.25
N ARG A 285 2.74 -7.05 22.30
CA ARG A 285 2.26 -8.41 22.59
C ARG A 285 3.42 -9.34 22.97
N VAL A 286 3.09 -10.35 23.78
CA VAL A 286 4.06 -11.21 24.50
C VAL A 286 5.07 -11.90 23.56
N THR A 287 4.65 -12.35 22.38
CA THR A 287 5.52 -13.10 21.44
C THR A 287 6.00 -12.26 20.26
N SER A 288 5.45 -11.06 20.06
CA SER A 288 5.69 -10.25 18.86
C SER A 288 7.11 -9.70 18.77
N ILE A 289 7.73 -9.36 19.90
CA ILE A 289 9.15 -8.99 19.94
C ILE A 289 10.05 -10.16 19.51
N ASP A 290 9.78 -11.39 19.98
CA ASP A 290 10.58 -12.56 19.62
C ASP A 290 10.46 -12.87 18.12
N ILE A 291 9.25 -12.79 17.56
CA ILE A 291 8.99 -12.96 16.12
C ILE A 291 9.75 -11.90 15.31
N ALA A 292 9.68 -10.63 15.72
CA ALA A 292 10.37 -9.52 15.06
C ALA A 292 11.91 -9.62 15.18
N MET A 293 12.43 -10.02 16.34
CA MET A 293 13.87 -10.19 16.57
C MET A 293 14.44 -11.36 15.77
N VAL A 294 13.74 -12.49 15.66
CA VAL A 294 14.19 -13.61 14.81
C VAL A 294 14.29 -13.18 13.35
N TYR A 295 13.36 -12.37 12.85
CA TYR A 295 13.48 -11.79 11.52
C TYR A 295 14.64 -10.78 11.41
N ALA A 296 14.79 -9.86 12.36
CA ALA A 296 15.90 -8.89 12.37
C ALA A 296 17.28 -9.58 12.40
N LEU A 297 17.44 -10.64 13.19
CA LEU A 297 18.65 -11.46 13.25
C LEU A 297 18.88 -12.24 11.96
N LEU A 298 17.84 -12.77 11.31
CA LEU A 298 17.97 -13.39 9.98
C LEU A 298 18.48 -12.38 8.94
N VAL A 299 17.92 -11.17 8.93
CA VAL A 299 18.25 -10.08 8.00
C VAL A 299 19.66 -9.52 8.23
N LEU A 300 20.14 -9.50 9.47
CA LEU A 300 21.50 -9.06 9.79
C LEU A 300 22.57 -10.14 9.54
N ASN A 301 22.25 -11.41 9.76
CA ASN A 301 23.22 -12.51 9.61
C ASN A 301 23.28 -13.06 8.17
N TYR A 302 22.15 -13.14 7.47
CA TYR A 302 22.17 -13.44 6.05
C TYR A 302 22.22 -12.14 5.26
N SER A 303 23.28 -11.95 4.49
CA SER A 303 23.38 -10.94 3.45
C SER A 303 22.44 -11.25 2.27
N VAL A 304 21.14 -11.45 2.53
CA VAL A 304 20.13 -11.61 1.47
C VAL A 304 19.89 -10.25 0.85
N THR A 305 20.76 -9.92 -0.09
CA THR A 305 20.60 -8.72 -0.91
C THR A 305 19.20 -8.69 -1.51
N GLU A 306 18.63 -9.78 -2.02
CA GLU A 306 17.37 -9.73 -2.79
C GLU A 306 16.08 -9.44 -1.98
N THR A 307 15.83 -10.10 -0.83
CA THR A 307 14.63 -9.78 -0.01
C THR A 307 14.83 -8.49 0.79
N PHE A 308 16.06 -8.21 1.23
CA PHE A 308 16.36 -6.89 1.79
C PHE A 308 16.30 -5.81 0.70
N TRP A 309 16.56 -6.15 -0.58
CA TRP A 309 16.25 -5.30 -1.72
C TRP A 309 14.75 -5.05 -1.72
N GLN A 310 13.84 -6.04 -1.74
CA GLN A 310 12.39 -5.76 -1.71
C GLN A 310 11.95 -4.88 -0.53
N ALA A 311 12.34 -5.17 0.71
CA ALA A 311 11.98 -4.33 1.86
C ALA A 311 12.56 -2.89 1.79
N ARG A 312 13.83 -2.76 1.36
CA ARG A 312 14.53 -1.48 1.18
C ARG A 312 14.10 -0.77 -0.10
N VAL A 313 13.55 -1.48 -1.08
CA VAL A 313 12.85 -1.01 -2.29
C VAL A 313 11.51 -0.48 -1.89
N ILE A 314 10.74 -1.17 -1.06
CA ILE A 314 9.47 -0.70 -0.51
C ILE A 314 9.72 0.58 0.31
N LEU A 315 10.59 0.56 1.32
CA LEU A 315 10.91 1.74 2.13
C LEU A 315 11.57 2.90 1.33
N LYS A 316 12.50 2.62 0.40
CA LYS A 316 13.10 3.68 -0.44
C LYS A 316 12.17 4.14 -1.56
N HIS A 317 11.31 3.30 -2.13
CA HIS A 317 10.29 3.70 -3.09
C HIS A 317 9.14 4.42 -2.41
N PHE A 318 8.82 4.12 -1.15
CA PHE A 318 7.95 4.96 -0.34
C PHE A 318 8.58 6.34 -0.13
N LYS A 319 9.85 6.42 0.28
CA LYS A 319 10.52 7.73 0.39
C LYS A 319 10.71 8.45 -0.96
N PHE A 320 10.89 7.71 -2.04
CA PHE A 320 11.06 8.24 -3.40
C PHE A 320 9.71 8.53 -4.08
N LEU A 321 8.60 7.92 -3.66
CA LEU A 321 7.25 8.15 -4.19
C LEU A 321 6.85 9.61 -4.04
N PHE A 322 7.25 10.26 -2.95
CA PHE A 322 6.86 11.62 -2.59
C PHE A 322 7.99 12.66 -2.79
N LEU A 323 9.02 12.30 -3.57
CA LEU A 323 10.08 13.17 -4.11
C LEU A 323 9.86 13.37 -5.64
#